data_AF-A0A8T3MEH4-F1
#
_entry.id   AF-A0A8T3MEH4-F1
#
_cell.length_a   1.000
_cell.length_b   1.000
_cell.length_c   1.000
_cell.angle_alpha   90.00
_cell.angle_beta   90.00
_cell.angle_gamma   90.00
#
_symmetry.space_group_name_H-M   'P 1'
#
loop_
_entity.id
_entity.type
_entity.pdbx_description
1 polymer ?
#
loop_
_entity_poly.entity_id
_entity_poly.type
_entity_poly.pdbx_seq_one_letter_code
_entity_poly.pdbx_strand_id
1 'polypeptide(L)'
;MIAAAQAAGVSRQTVHKWLGRFAQEAAAGFADRSSRPQRMPRLTRIDLAVRICSERLARKVGPHELALLLGIARSTIYAILRRAELNRLGALVAKVRVVR
;
A
#
# COMPACT_ATOMS: atom_id res chain seq x y z
N MET A 1 -32.13 2.83 -22.02
CA MET A 1 -30.92 3.38 -21.38
C MET A 1 -31.02 4.87 -21.03
N ILE A 2 -31.45 5.75 -21.94
CA ILE A 2 -31.54 7.20 -21.68
C ILE A 2 -32.57 7.53 -20.57
N ALA A 3 -33.78 6.97 -20.66
CA ALA A 3 -34.82 7.19 -19.65
C ALA A 3 -34.40 6.74 -18.24
N ALA A 4 -33.76 5.57 -18.11
CA ALA A 4 -33.22 5.08 -16.84
C ALA A 4 -32.09 5.96 -16.30
N ALA A 5 -31.21 6.46 -17.18
CA ALA A 5 -30.14 7.39 -16.79
C ALA A 5 -30.70 8.73 -16.27
N GLN A 6 -31.71 9.28 -16.94
CA GLN A 6 -32.41 10.50 -16.53
C GLN A 6 -33.14 10.31 -15.20
N ALA A 7 -33.90 9.21 -15.05
CA ALA A 7 -34.63 8.90 -13.82
C ALA A 7 -33.69 8.72 -12.61
N ALA A 8 -32.49 8.18 -12.83
CA ALA A 8 -31.48 8.00 -11.78
C ALA A 8 -30.54 9.22 -11.61
N GLY A 9 -30.67 10.27 -12.41
CA GLY A 9 -29.82 11.47 -12.32
C GLY A 9 -28.34 11.22 -12.67
N VAL A 10 -28.04 10.21 -13.50
CA VAL A 10 -26.67 9.81 -13.85
C VAL A 10 -26.43 9.84 -15.36
N SER A 11 -25.16 9.85 -15.77
CA SER A 11 -24.79 9.78 -17.18
C SER A 11 -25.12 8.40 -17.78
N ARG A 12 -25.33 8.36 -19.11
CA ARG A 12 -25.53 7.10 -19.87
C ARG A 12 -24.35 6.12 -19.71
N GLN A 13 -23.13 6.65 -19.52
CA GLN A 13 -21.91 5.86 -19.29
C GLN A 13 -21.92 5.20 -17.90
N THR A 14 -22.40 5.91 -16.87
CA THR A 14 -22.57 5.34 -15.52
C THR A 14 -23.53 4.15 -15.55
N VAL A 15 -24.66 4.27 -16.26
CA VAL A 15 -25.61 3.15 -16.43
C VAL A 15 -24.97 1.97 -17.15
N HIS A 16 -24.19 2.20 -18.22
CA HIS A 16 -23.45 1.11 -18.90
C HIS A 16 -22.46 0.41 -17.97
N LYS A 17 -21.70 1.16 -17.18
CA LYS A 17 -20.77 0.61 -16.19
C LYS A 17 -21.50 -0.25 -15.15
N TRP A 18 -22.64 0.22 -14.65
CA TRP A 18 -23.47 -0.53 -13.71
C TRP A 18 -24.01 -1.82 -14.31
N LEU A 19 -24.55 -1.79 -15.53
CA LEU A 19 -25.00 -3.00 -16.22
C LEU A 19 -23.86 -4.00 -16.44
N GLY A 20 -22.68 -3.53 -16.86
CA GLY A 20 -21.52 -4.40 -17.03
C GLY A 20 -21.10 -5.09 -15.72
N ARG A 21 -21.14 -4.37 -14.59
CA ARG A 21 -20.88 -4.95 -13.27
C ARG A 21 -21.98 -5.93 -12.84
N PHE A 22 -23.24 -5.58 -13.05
CA PHE A 22 -24.37 -6.44 -12.70
C PHE A 22 -24.35 -7.75 -13.50
N ALA A 23 -23.99 -7.71 -14.79
CA ALA A 23 -23.85 -8.91 -15.61
C ALA A 23 -22.75 -9.86 -15.11
N GLN A 24 -21.69 -9.32 -14.48
CA GLN A 24 -20.54 -10.10 -14.00
C GLN A 24 -20.69 -10.56 -12.54
N GLU A 25 -21.33 -9.73 -11.70
CA GLU A 25 -21.28 -9.86 -10.23
C GLU A 25 -22.68 -9.80 -9.59
N ALA A 26 -23.75 -9.73 -10.39
CA ALA A 26 -25.13 -9.53 -9.92
C ALA A 26 -25.22 -8.34 -8.96
N ALA A 27 -25.99 -8.46 -7.88
CA ALA A 27 -26.17 -7.41 -6.88
C ALA A 27 -24.85 -6.96 -6.23
N ALA A 28 -23.84 -7.83 -6.12
CA ALA A 28 -22.53 -7.48 -5.54
C ALA A 28 -21.78 -6.43 -6.37
N GLY A 29 -22.08 -6.32 -7.66
CA GLY A 29 -21.49 -5.31 -8.56
C GLY A 29 -21.84 -3.85 -8.20
N PHE A 30 -22.87 -3.64 -7.37
CA PHE A 30 -23.28 -2.32 -6.89
C PHE A 30 -22.62 -1.89 -5.58
N ALA A 31 -21.89 -2.78 -4.90
CA ALA A 31 -21.15 -2.42 -3.70
C ALA A 31 -20.12 -1.31 -4.00
N ASP A 32 -19.93 -0.42 -3.03
CA ASP A 32 -18.93 0.63 -3.12
C ASP A 32 -17.55 0.00 -3.31
N ARG A 33 -16.90 0.38 -4.42
CA ARG A 33 -15.53 -0.02 -4.68
C ARG A 33 -14.61 1.09 -4.24
N SER A 34 -13.44 0.71 -3.75
CA SER A 34 -12.39 1.68 -3.48
C SER A 34 -12.05 2.46 -4.75
N SER A 35 -12.06 3.79 -4.66
CA SER A 35 -11.53 4.67 -5.70
C SER A 35 -10.00 4.63 -5.79
N ARG A 36 -9.33 3.86 -4.92
CA ARG A 36 -7.88 3.71 -4.93
C ARG A 36 -7.44 3.00 -6.21
N PRO A 37 -6.37 3.49 -6.87
CA PRO A 37 -5.84 2.82 -8.05
C PRO A 37 -5.38 1.40 -7.70
N GLN A 38 -5.82 0.43 -8.48
CA GLN A 38 -5.44 -0.99 -8.31
C GLN A 38 -3.94 -1.23 -8.54
N ARG A 39 -3.30 -0.40 -9.38
CA ARG A 39 -1.87 -0.47 -9.68
C ARG A 39 -1.20 0.87 -9.42
N MET A 40 -0.13 0.84 -8.65
CA MET A 40 0.75 2.00 -8.45
C MET A 40 2.15 1.65 -8.96
N PRO A 41 2.49 2.01 -10.21
CA PRO A 41 3.78 1.65 -10.82
C PRO A 41 5.01 2.20 -10.07
N ARG A 42 4.80 3.28 -9.30
CA ARG A 42 5.82 3.89 -8.43
C ARG A 42 5.93 3.21 -7.05
N LEU A 43 5.20 2.13 -6.81
CA LEU A 43 5.40 1.31 -5.62
C LEU A 43 6.76 0.63 -5.78
N THR A 44 7.63 0.84 -4.80
CA THR A 44 8.97 0.24 -4.80
C THR A 44 8.88 -1.25 -5.12
N ARG A 45 9.72 -1.75 -6.03
CA ARG A 45 9.73 -3.17 -6.41
C ARG A 45 9.78 -4.03 -5.14
N ILE A 46 8.97 -5.09 -5.11
CA ILE A 46 8.76 -5.92 -3.91
C ILE A 46 10.08 -6.54 -3.43
N ASP A 47 10.93 -6.97 -4.36
CA ASP A 47 12.28 -7.48 -4.09
C ASP A 47 13.14 -6.49 -3.29
N LEU A 48 13.12 -5.20 -3.66
CA LEU A 48 13.87 -4.16 -2.96
C LEU A 48 13.32 -3.91 -1.55
N ALA A 49 12.00 -3.93 -1.40
CA ALA A 49 11.36 -3.76 -0.11
C ALA A 49 11.71 -4.93 0.84
N VAL A 50 11.66 -6.16 0.33
CA VAL A 50 12.07 -7.36 1.08
C VAL A 50 13.53 -7.25 1.51
N ARG A 51 14.44 -6.90 0.60
CA ARG A 51 15.87 -6.73 0.91
C ARG A 51 16.10 -5.70 2.03
N ILE A 52 15.45 -4.53 1.95
CA ILE A 52 15.55 -3.49 2.99
C ILE A 52 15.05 -4.01 4.34
N CYS A 53 13.91 -4.69 4.37
CA CYS A 53 13.33 -5.25 5.61
C CYS A 53 14.24 -6.34 6.22
N SER A 54 14.78 -7.24 5.39
CA SER A 54 15.70 -8.29 5.84
C SER A 54 16.97 -7.69 6.46
N GLU A 55 17.60 -6.72 5.81
CA GLU A 55 18.81 -6.05 6.35
C GLU A 55 18.51 -5.27 7.64
N ARG A 56 17.34 -4.62 7.72
CA ARG A 56 16.89 -3.94 8.94
C ARG A 56 16.74 -4.92 10.11
N LEU A 57 16.16 -6.10 9.89
CA LEU A 57 15.97 -7.11 10.94
C LEU A 57 17.29 -7.78 11.34
N ALA A 58 18.17 -8.06 10.38
CA ALA A 58 19.45 -8.70 10.62
C ALA A 58 20.42 -7.78 11.38
N ARG A 59 20.55 -6.53 10.96
CA ARG A 59 21.56 -5.60 11.49
C ARG A 59 21.03 -4.72 12.63
N LYS A 60 19.71 -4.46 12.67
CA LYS A 60 19.07 -3.57 13.64
C LYS A 60 19.72 -2.18 13.67
N VAL A 61 20.00 -1.64 12.48
CA VAL A 61 20.62 -0.31 12.28
C VAL A 61 19.63 0.69 11.68
N GLY A 62 19.93 1.99 11.80
CA GLY A 62 19.06 3.08 11.34
C GLY A 62 18.94 3.21 9.82
N PRO A 63 17.97 4.00 9.31
CA PRO A 63 17.81 4.26 7.87
C PRO A 63 19.03 4.93 7.21
N HIS A 64 19.85 5.65 7.98
CA HIS A 64 21.08 6.29 7.48
C HIS A 64 22.15 5.25 7.12
N GLU A 65 22.39 4.29 8.01
CA GLU A 65 23.36 3.21 7.77
C GLU A 65 22.89 2.29 6.65
N LEU A 66 21.59 1.95 6.61
CA LEU A 66 21.02 1.18 5.51
C LEU A 66 21.14 1.90 4.16
N ALA A 67 21.04 3.23 4.14
CA ALA A 67 21.21 4.01 2.91
C ALA A 67 22.62 3.87 2.35
N LEU A 68 23.64 3.94 3.22
CA LEU A 68 25.04 3.75 2.85
C LEU A 68 25.30 2.32 2.36
N LEU A 69 24.75 1.31 3.05
CA LEU A 69 24.93 -0.10 2.71
C LEU A 69 24.29 -0.48 1.36
N LEU A 70 23.08 0.03 1.11
CA LEU A 70 22.25 -0.41 -0.01
C LEU A 70 22.31 0.51 -1.23
N GLY A 71 22.87 1.73 -1.08
CA GLY A 71 22.87 2.74 -2.15
C GLY A 71 21.47 3.30 -2.44
N ILE A 72 20.56 3.26 -1.47
CA ILE A 72 19.16 3.68 -1.63
C ILE A 72 18.91 4.92 -0.81
N ALA A 73 18.17 5.88 -1.36
CA ALA A 73 17.79 7.09 -0.64
C ALA A 73 17.11 6.78 0.71
N ARG A 74 17.55 7.46 1.77
CA ARG A 74 17.01 7.32 3.14
C ARG A 74 15.49 7.46 3.19
N SER A 75 14.92 8.39 2.41
CA SER A 75 13.47 8.63 2.34
C SER A 75 12.71 7.40 1.84
N THR A 76 13.26 6.70 0.84
CA THR A 76 12.70 5.45 0.30
C THR A 76 12.76 4.33 1.33
N ILE A 77 13.90 4.16 1.98
CA ILE A 77 14.06 3.16 3.07
C ILE A 77 13.05 3.44 4.18
N TYR A 78 12.96 4.68 4.65
CA TYR A 78 12.03 5.05 5.71
C TYR A 78 10.56 4.82 5.31
N ALA A 79 10.17 5.15 4.07
CA ALA A 79 8.82 4.90 3.58
C ALA A 79 8.48 3.39 3.55
N ILE A 80 9.44 2.55 3.13
CA ILE A 80 9.26 1.09 3.15
C ILE A 80 9.17 0.57 4.58
N LEU A 81 10.11 0.94 5.46
CA LEU A 81 10.11 0.50 6.85
C LEU A 81 8.84 0.94 7.59
N ARG A 82 8.28 2.12 7.27
CA ARG A 82 7.01 2.56 7.85
C ARG A 82 5.84 1.71 7.37
N ARG A 83 5.77 1.37 6.08
CA ARG A 83 4.72 0.49 5.54
C ARG A 83 4.81 -0.94 6.07
N ALA A 84 6.02 -1.39 6.39
CA ALA A 84 6.28 -2.69 7.00
C ALA A 84 6.29 -2.67 8.54
N GLU A 85 5.95 -1.54 9.18
CA GLU A 85 5.93 -1.37 10.64
C GLU A 85 7.29 -1.60 11.36
N LEU A 86 8.41 -1.53 10.64
CA LEU A 86 9.78 -1.71 11.14
C LEU A 86 10.52 -0.38 11.42
N ASN A 87 9.81 0.74 11.40
CA ASN A 87 10.40 2.08 11.52
C ASN A 87 10.98 2.39 12.91
N ARG A 88 10.55 1.68 13.96
CA ARG A 88 11.00 1.89 15.35
C ARG A 88 12.11 0.91 15.71
N LEU A 89 13.32 1.40 15.97
CA LEU A 89 14.45 0.50 16.27
C LEU A 89 14.33 -0.16 17.65
N GLY A 90 13.84 0.57 18.64
CA GLY A 90 13.59 0.03 19.98
C GLY A 90 12.49 -1.04 20.06
N ALA A 91 11.75 -1.29 18.97
CA ALA A 91 10.85 -2.43 18.86
C ALA A 91 11.57 -3.71 18.36
N LEU A 92 12.75 -3.58 17.74
CA LEU A 92 13.52 -4.68 17.14
C LEU A 92 14.68 -5.15 18.05
N VAL A 93 15.11 -4.28 18.96
CA VAL A 93 16.17 -4.55 19.94
C VAL A 93 15.51 -4.86 21.28
N ALA A 94 15.93 -5.95 21.91
CA ALA A 94 15.46 -6.30 23.25
C ALA A 94 15.81 -5.16 24.23
N LYS A 95 14.82 -4.66 24.97
CA LYS A 95 15.06 -3.68 26.03
C LYS A 95 15.78 -4.39 27.18
N VAL A 96 17.02 -4.01 27.43
CA VAL A 96 17.73 -4.45 28.65
C VAL A 96 17.03 -3.79 29.84
N ARG A 97 16.43 -4.61 30.72
CA ARG A 97 15.81 -4.11 31.95
C ARG A 97 16.93 -3.82 32.95
N VAL A 98 17.29 -2.54 33.10
CA VAL A 98 18.22 -2.11 34.14
C VAL A 98 17.46 -2.19 35.47
N VAL A 99 17.73 -3.23 36.25
CA VAL A 99 17.30 -3.30 37.66
C VAL A 99 18.25 -2.39 38.44
N ARG A 100 17.71 -1.35 39.08
CA ARG A 100 18.43 -0.51 40.03
C ARG A 100 18.37 -1.14 41.41
#